data_AF-A0A4Q4UWY5-F1
#
_entry.id   AF-A0A4Q4UWY5-F1
#
_cell.length_a   1.000
_cell.length_b   1.000
_cell.length_c   1.000
_cell.angle_alpha   90.00
_cell.angle_beta   90.00
_cell.angle_gamma   90.00
#
_symmetry.space_group_name_H-M   'P 1'
#
loop_
_entity.id
_entity.type
_entity.pdbx_description
1 polymer ?
#
loop_
_entity_poly.entity_id
_entity_poly.type
_entity_poly.pdbx_seq_one_letter_code
_entity_poly.pdbx_strand_id
1 'polypeptide(L)'
;MLHTHLDRLFWEPLTAPDSSYEMGVRIISGQIRKQWGSFGNYMLGARKGCVFIKNWHNCYKELWKGRTNADGFRKLPLVQDIGLAKGMADWNFPGKIRKMSDYVAHMLIADRTRNLLDASTGWDGQEFFENKVFMVEGICNGILGAPRTGLGGHKQVELFTTPLDEPDTEKGQAAEDFVLEMLEKSHIYKVYHNSAGGLPALGDLIKKEGLRDVDHRPATFGEMYRSGTVHWESTHEVERLTPQSTGEELIRATPTKPARTES
;
A
#
# COMPACT_ATOMS: atom_id res chain seq x y z
N MET A 1 -4.44 -10.14 -6.32
CA MET A 1 -3.99 -11.02 -7.40
C MET A 1 -2.53 -10.70 -7.67
N LEU A 2 -1.65 -11.70 -7.71
CA LEU A 2 -0.20 -11.52 -7.82
C LEU A 2 0.22 -11.78 -9.28
N HIS A 3 1.04 -10.91 -9.87
CA HIS A 3 1.54 -11.07 -11.25
C HIS A 3 3.03 -11.42 -11.30
N THR A 4 3.77 -11.00 -10.27
CA THR A 4 5.20 -11.31 -10.12
C THR A 4 5.38 -12.18 -8.89
N HIS A 5 6.15 -13.26 -9.02
CA HIS A 5 6.41 -14.17 -7.90
C HIS A 5 6.97 -13.42 -6.69
N LEU A 6 6.58 -13.83 -5.48
CA LEU A 6 7.02 -13.17 -4.24
C LEU A 6 8.54 -13.23 -4.08
N ASP A 7 9.18 -14.24 -4.68
CA ASP A 7 10.63 -14.37 -4.64
C ASP A 7 11.32 -13.22 -5.36
N ARG A 8 10.99 -12.99 -6.63
CA ARG A 8 11.46 -11.82 -7.40
C ARG A 8 11.08 -10.50 -6.75
N LEU A 9 9.86 -10.41 -6.20
CA LEU A 9 9.37 -9.16 -5.65
C LEU A 9 10.13 -8.73 -4.38
N PHE A 10 10.42 -9.68 -3.48
CA PHE A 10 11.09 -9.36 -2.21
C PHE A 10 12.11 -10.40 -1.74
N TRP A 11 11.87 -11.70 -1.89
CA TRP A 11 12.72 -12.71 -1.23
C TRP A 11 14.14 -12.73 -1.77
N GLU A 12 14.33 -12.69 -3.09
CA GLU A 12 15.64 -12.68 -3.73
C GLU A 12 16.47 -11.46 -3.27
N PRO A 13 15.98 -10.20 -3.38
CA PRO A 13 16.68 -9.06 -2.79
C PRO A 13 16.93 -9.19 -1.29
N LEU A 14 16.01 -9.82 -0.53
CA LEU A 14 16.14 -9.97 0.91
C LEU A 14 16.96 -11.19 1.35
N THR A 15 17.42 -12.05 0.47
CA THR A 15 18.18 -13.26 0.86
C THR A 15 19.48 -13.44 0.11
N ALA A 16 19.76 -12.62 -0.91
CA ALA A 16 21.04 -12.63 -1.59
C ALA A 16 22.20 -12.54 -0.57
N PRO A 17 23.29 -13.30 -0.74
CA PRO A 17 24.38 -13.40 0.24
C PRO A 17 25.02 -12.06 0.62
N ASP A 18 25.04 -11.11 -0.32
CA ASP A 18 25.61 -9.77 -0.21
C ASP A 18 24.55 -8.68 0.03
N SER A 19 23.28 -9.07 0.19
CA SER A 19 22.20 -8.12 0.40
C SER A 19 22.30 -7.42 1.76
N SER A 20 22.34 -6.09 1.71
CA SER A 20 22.20 -5.23 2.88
C SER A 20 20.75 -5.05 3.33
N TYR A 21 19.77 -5.54 2.58
CA TYR A 21 18.36 -5.29 2.87
C TYR A 21 17.83 -6.23 3.95
N GLU A 22 17.03 -5.65 4.84
CA GLU A 22 16.35 -6.36 5.93
C GLU A 22 14.83 -6.31 5.79
N MET A 23 14.29 -5.41 4.97
CA MET A 23 12.86 -5.23 4.76
C MET A 23 12.57 -4.79 3.32
N GLY A 24 11.48 -5.29 2.75
CA GLY A 24 10.95 -4.91 1.45
C GLY A 24 9.57 -4.27 1.61
N VAL A 25 9.35 -3.11 1.01
CA VAL A 25 8.10 -2.35 1.13
C VAL A 25 7.66 -1.74 -0.19
N ARG A 26 6.35 -1.45 -0.27
CA ARG A 26 5.77 -0.63 -1.33
C ARG A 26 5.58 0.80 -0.89
N ILE A 27 6.19 1.75 -1.58
CA ILE A 27 6.11 3.18 -1.31
C ILE A 27 4.89 3.78 -2.02
N ILE A 28 4.05 4.48 -1.27
CA ILE A 28 2.84 5.18 -1.71
C ILE A 28 3.00 6.68 -1.40
N SER A 29 4.09 7.28 -1.86
CA SER A 29 4.43 8.68 -1.63
C SER A 29 3.26 9.62 -1.95
N GLY A 30 3.05 10.63 -1.10
CA GLY A 30 1.96 11.59 -1.24
C GLY A 30 0.57 11.09 -0.79
N GLN A 31 0.37 9.78 -0.64
CA GLN A 31 -0.96 9.21 -0.34
C GLN A 31 -1.38 9.41 1.11
N ILE A 32 -0.51 9.02 2.06
CA ILE A 32 -0.83 9.12 3.49
C ILE A 32 -0.46 10.50 4.00
N ARG A 33 0.79 10.90 3.81
CA ARG A 33 1.30 12.23 4.10
C ARG A 33 1.73 12.91 2.79
N LYS A 34 1.66 14.24 2.74
CA LYS A 34 2.10 15.06 1.58
C LYS A 34 3.63 15.15 1.50
N GLN A 35 4.29 14.00 1.63
CA GLN A 35 5.73 13.84 1.72
C GLN A 35 6.11 12.50 1.07
N TRP A 36 7.38 12.35 0.77
CA TRP A 36 7.92 11.12 0.22
C TRP A 36 8.02 10.00 1.26
N GLY A 37 7.82 8.76 0.81
CA GLY A 37 8.24 7.55 1.50
C GLY A 37 7.24 6.97 2.51
N SER A 38 6.00 7.47 2.55
CA SER A 38 4.91 6.71 3.17
C SER A 38 4.80 5.35 2.49
N PHE A 39 4.67 4.26 3.26
CA PHE A 39 4.57 2.91 2.68
C PHE A 39 3.24 2.24 2.98
N GLY A 40 2.81 1.39 2.05
CA GLY A 40 1.56 0.67 2.13
C GLY A 40 1.67 -0.56 3.03
N ASN A 41 0.73 -0.72 3.96
CA ASN A 41 0.69 -1.87 4.88
C ASN A 41 0.13 -3.17 4.28
N TYR A 42 -0.16 -3.21 2.98
CA TYR A 42 -0.90 -4.30 2.36
C TYR A 42 0.01 -5.40 1.81
N MET A 43 1.30 -5.12 1.62
CA MET A 43 2.29 -6.09 1.16
C MET A 43 3.68 -5.59 1.52
N LEU A 44 4.40 -6.40 2.30
CA LEU A 44 5.76 -6.17 2.74
C LEU A 44 6.44 -7.52 3.01
N GLY A 45 7.77 -7.53 2.93
CA GLY A 45 8.62 -8.65 3.33
C GLY A 45 9.65 -8.17 4.34
N ALA A 46 10.10 -9.04 5.24
CA ALA A 46 11.20 -8.70 6.15
C ALA A 46 11.96 -9.96 6.58
N ARG A 47 13.26 -9.80 6.81
CA ARG A 47 14.06 -10.83 7.46
C ARG A 47 13.59 -11.03 8.90
N LYS A 48 13.74 -12.25 9.41
CA LYS A 48 13.48 -12.56 10.81
C LYS A 48 14.31 -11.64 11.70
N GLY A 49 13.66 -11.01 12.68
CA GLY A 49 14.33 -10.12 13.64
C GLY A 49 14.46 -8.66 13.19
N CYS A 50 13.90 -8.28 12.03
CA CYS A 50 13.90 -6.90 11.55
C CYS A 50 13.45 -5.90 12.64
N VAL A 51 14.37 -5.02 13.04
CA VAL A 51 14.18 -4.08 14.15
C VAL A 51 13.09 -3.06 13.84
N PHE A 52 13.00 -2.62 12.58
CA PHE A 52 11.93 -1.72 12.13
C PHE A 52 10.54 -2.32 12.38
N ILE A 53 10.31 -3.58 11.97
CA ILE A 53 9.02 -4.26 12.19
C ILE A 53 8.70 -4.37 13.68
N LYS A 54 9.70 -4.70 14.51
CA LYS A 54 9.53 -4.77 15.96
C LYS A 54 9.13 -3.42 16.56
N ASN A 55 9.83 -2.35 16.19
CA ASN A 55 9.56 -1.00 16.70
C ASN A 55 8.19 -0.49 16.23
N TRP A 56 7.88 -0.68 14.95
CA TRP A 56 6.59 -0.32 14.35
C TRP A 56 5.43 -1.04 15.06
N HIS A 57 5.55 -2.36 15.24
CA HIS A 57 4.52 -3.16 15.90
C HIS A 57 4.35 -2.79 17.39
N ASN A 58 5.45 -2.58 18.11
CA ASN A 58 5.39 -2.15 19.51
C ASN A 58 4.70 -0.79 19.65
N CYS A 59 5.04 0.17 18.78
CA CYS A 59 4.40 1.48 18.76
C CYS A 59 2.90 1.37 18.47
N TYR A 60 2.50 0.57 17.47
CA TYR A 60 1.09 0.40 17.14
C TYR A 60 0.29 -0.30 18.26
N LYS A 61 0.89 -1.28 18.95
CA LYS A 61 0.28 -1.94 20.11
C LYS A 61 -0.05 -0.97 21.24
N GLU A 62 0.77 0.06 21.46
CA GLU A 62 0.48 1.08 22.47
C GLU A 62 -0.82 1.83 22.16
N LEU A 63 -1.15 2.05 20.89
CA LEU A 63 -2.39 2.72 20.51
C LEU A 63 -3.63 1.92 20.95
N TRP A 64 -3.53 0.60 21.05
CA TRP A 64 -4.65 -0.30 21.38
C TRP A 64 -4.90 -0.48 22.89
N LYS A 65 -4.02 0.04 23.77
CA LYS A 65 -4.20 -0.13 25.22
C LYS A 65 -5.54 0.45 25.68
N GLY A 66 -6.41 -0.42 26.21
CA GLY A 66 -7.74 -0.06 26.71
C GLY A 66 -8.76 0.28 25.62
N ARG A 67 -8.56 -0.18 24.38
CA ARG A 67 -9.43 0.16 23.23
C ARG A 67 -9.80 -1.07 22.41
N THR A 68 -10.98 -0.99 21.78
CA THR A 68 -11.52 -2.03 20.88
C THR A 68 -11.74 -1.52 19.45
N ASN A 69 -11.50 -0.22 19.21
CA ASN A 69 -11.54 0.39 17.89
C ASN A 69 -10.48 1.50 17.78
N ALA A 70 -10.24 1.95 16.55
CA ALA A 70 -9.23 2.95 16.22
C ALA A 70 -9.68 4.41 16.50
N ASP A 71 -10.93 4.65 16.91
CA ASP A 71 -11.45 6.00 17.03
C ASP A 71 -10.65 6.81 18.06
N GLY A 72 -10.22 7.99 17.64
CA GLY A 72 -9.41 8.89 18.45
C GLY A 72 -7.92 8.55 18.49
N PHE A 73 -7.42 7.57 17.74
CA PHE A 73 -5.98 7.28 17.66
C PHE A 73 -5.15 8.52 17.31
N ARG A 74 -5.62 9.41 16.43
CA ARG A 74 -4.95 10.67 16.09
C ARG A 74 -4.70 11.61 17.27
N LYS A 75 -5.46 11.46 18.36
CA LYS A 75 -5.32 12.27 19.57
C LYS A 75 -4.26 11.72 20.51
N LEU A 76 -3.76 10.51 20.25
CA LEU A 76 -2.72 9.88 21.07
C LEU A 76 -1.37 10.55 20.76
N PRO A 77 -0.55 10.84 21.79
CA PRO A 77 0.73 11.52 21.61
C PRO A 77 1.64 10.87 20.55
N LEU A 78 1.69 9.54 20.49
CA LEU A 78 2.48 8.81 19.49
C LEU A 78 2.08 9.17 18.04
N VAL A 79 0.79 9.34 17.74
CA VAL A 79 0.35 9.76 16.40
C VAL A 79 0.56 11.26 16.20
N GLN A 80 0.51 12.06 17.27
CA GLN A 80 0.77 13.50 17.18
C GLN A 80 2.23 13.81 16.82
N ASP A 81 3.20 12.97 17.24
CA ASP A 81 4.62 13.11 16.86
C ASP A 81 4.83 13.17 15.34
N ILE A 82 4.02 12.44 14.57
CA ILE A 82 4.14 12.35 13.10
C ILE A 82 3.09 13.17 12.35
N GLY A 83 1.98 13.50 13.03
CA GLY A 83 0.90 14.29 12.48
C GLY A 83 -0.17 13.50 11.72
N LEU A 84 -1.12 14.23 11.14
CA LEU A 84 -2.30 13.67 10.47
C LEU A 84 -2.01 13.17 9.05
N ALA A 85 -2.86 12.28 8.55
CA ALA A 85 -2.84 11.75 7.19
C ALA A 85 -3.35 12.80 6.17
N LYS A 86 -2.62 13.91 6.01
CA LYS A 86 -3.00 15.05 5.16
C LYS A 86 -3.03 14.73 3.66
N GLY A 87 -2.31 13.69 3.20
CA GLY A 87 -2.35 13.26 1.80
C GLY A 87 -3.72 12.75 1.37
N MET A 88 -4.47 12.21 2.33
CA MET A 88 -5.84 11.71 2.09
C MET A 88 -6.84 12.82 1.73
N ALA A 89 -6.49 14.10 1.92
CA ALA A 89 -7.35 15.22 1.54
C ALA A 89 -7.58 15.29 0.03
N ASP A 90 -6.57 14.91 -0.75
CA ASP A 90 -6.53 15.07 -2.21
C ASP A 90 -7.44 14.06 -2.94
N TRP A 91 -8.01 13.11 -2.19
CA TRP A 91 -8.96 12.10 -2.67
C TRP A 91 -10.43 12.53 -2.50
N ASN A 92 -10.72 13.85 -2.52
CA ASN A 92 -12.05 14.42 -2.24
C ASN A 92 -12.56 14.11 -0.81
N PHE A 93 -11.65 14.01 0.16
CA PHE A 93 -11.99 13.74 1.57
C PHE A 93 -11.62 14.85 2.57
N PRO A 94 -11.72 16.16 2.24
CA PRO A 94 -11.21 17.23 3.11
C PRO A 94 -11.84 17.22 4.51
N GLY A 95 -13.12 16.84 4.64
CA GLY A 95 -13.82 16.73 5.92
C GLY A 95 -13.53 15.44 6.73
N LYS A 96 -12.79 14.48 6.16
CA LYS A 96 -12.58 13.14 6.76
C LYS A 96 -11.15 12.85 7.18
N ILE A 97 -10.19 13.78 6.99
CA ILE A 97 -8.77 13.61 7.37
C ILE A 97 -8.63 13.07 8.79
N ARG A 98 -9.41 13.58 9.75
CA ARG A 98 -9.36 13.13 11.14
C ARG A 98 -9.75 11.65 11.28
N LYS A 99 -10.88 11.25 10.71
CA LYS A 99 -11.35 9.85 10.75
C LYS A 99 -10.39 8.93 9.97
N MET A 100 -9.87 9.41 8.84
CA MET A 100 -8.89 8.66 8.07
C MET A 100 -7.57 8.52 8.81
N SER A 101 -7.12 9.52 9.56
CA SER A 101 -5.91 9.43 10.38
C SER A 101 -6.03 8.35 11.46
N ASP A 102 -7.21 8.19 12.05
CA ASP A 102 -7.49 7.08 12.97
C ASP A 102 -7.44 5.73 12.23
N TYR A 103 -8.12 5.63 11.08
CA TYR A 103 -8.20 4.40 10.27
C TYR A 103 -6.83 3.96 9.71
N VAL A 104 -6.02 4.89 9.22
CA VAL A 104 -4.69 4.63 8.65
C VAL A 104 -3.55 4.78 9.65
N ALA A 105 -3.85 4.84 10.95
CA ALA A 105 -2.84 5.04 11.99
C ALA A 105 -1.70 4.03 11.92
N HIS A 106 -1.94 2.80 11.45
CA HIS A 106 -0.88 1.81 11.23
C HIS A 106 0.20 2.33 10.26
N MET A 107 -0.19 2.97 9.16
CA MET A 107 0.74 3.57 8.20
C MET A 107 1.39 4.85 8.76
N LEU A 108 0.66 5.67 9.52
CA LEU A 108 1.24 6.83 10.21
C LEU A 108 2.32 6.44 11.23
N ILE A 109 2.07 5.39 12.02
CA ILE A 109 3.06 4.87 12.98
C ILE A 109 4.27 4.25 12.27
N ALA A 110 4.10 3.79 11.03
CA ALA A 110 5.19 3.36 10.17
C ALA A 110 6.07 4.57 9.78
N ASP A 111 5.46 5.67 9.33
CA ASP A 111 6.17 6.92 9.05
C ASP A 111 6.85 7.48 10.32
N ARG A 112 6.21 7.37 11.49
CA ARG A 112 6.82 7.71 12.78
C ARG A 112 8.04 6.84 13.05
N THR A 113 7.95 5.54 12.81
CA THR A 113 9.06 4.59 13.05
C THR A 113 10.24 4.87 12.13
N ARG A 114 9.98 5.24 10.87
CA ARG A 114 11.01 5.72 9.95
C ARG A 114 11.69 6.98 10.45
N ASN A 115 10.94 7.94 11.00
CA ASN A 115 11.51 9.19 11.50
C ASN A 115 11.96 9.11 12.97
N LEU A 116 12.01 7.92 13.58
CA LEU A 116 12.33 7.75 15.00
C LEU A 116 13.84 7.61 15.20
N LEU A 117 14.40 8.44 16.07
CA LEU A 117 15.69 8.17 16.72
C LEU A 117 15.41 7.68 18.14
N ASP A 118 15.59 6.38 18.37
CA ASP A 118 15.27 5.74 19.65
C ASP A 118 16.25 6.18 20.74
N ALA A 119 15.79 7.03 21.65
CA ALA A 119 16.56 7.56 22.76
C ALA A 119 17.04 6.51 23.77
N SER A 120 16.50 5.28 23.73
CA SER A 120 16.90 4.20 24.62
C SER A 120 17.96 3.26 24.04
N THR A 121 17.96 3.06 22.72
CA THR A 121 18.84 2.10 22.03
C THR A 121 19.82 2.76 21.07
N GLY A 122 19.60 4.02 20.70
CA GLY A 122 20.32 4.72 19.64
C GLY A 122 19.93 4.29 18.23
N TRP A 123 18.91 3.43 18.06
CA TRP A 123 18.47 2.98 16.73
C TRP A 123 17.88 4.15 15.94
N ASP A 124 18.40 4.35 14.72
CA ASP A 124 17.98 5.39 13.79
C ASP A 124 17.11 4.78 12.68
N GLY A 125 15.83 5.13 12.71
CA GLY A 125 14.87 4.64 11.74
C GLY A 125 15.08 5.19 10.33
N GLN A 126 15.67 6.38 10.20
CA GLN A 126 15.87 7.02 8.91
C GLN A 126 17.08 6.38 8.21
N GLU A 127 18.18 6.20 8.95
CA GLU A 127 19.35 5.44 8.47
C GLU A 127 18.94 4.03 8.04
N PHE A 128 18.17 3.32 8.87
CA PHE A 128 17.68 1.99 8.54
C PHE A 128 16.84 2.02 7.26
N PHE A 129 15.92 2.97 7.14
CA PHE A 129 15.04 3.04 5.99
C PHE A 129 15.78 3.36 4.69
N GLU A 130 16.80 4.21 4.75
CA GLU A 130 17.60 4.59 3.59
C GLU A 130 18.54 3.46 3.13
N ASN A 131 19.12 2.71 4.07
CA ASN A 131 20.19 1.75 3.77
C ASN A 131 19.75 0.27 3.78
N LYS A 132 18.67 -0.06 4.49
CA LYS A 132 18.24 -1.46 4.76
C LYS A 132 16.89 -1.81 4.16
N VAL A 133 16.19 -0.87 3.52
CA VAL A 133 14.87 -1.13 2.94
C VAL A 133 14.93 -1.21 1.41
N PHE A 134 14.46 -2.32 0.87
CA PHE A 134 14.20 -2.51 -0.55
C PHE A 134 12.83 -1.90 -0.89
N MET A 135 12.86 -0.75 -1.57
CA MET A 135 11.68 0.06 -1.83
C MET A 135 11.22 -0.11 -3.27
N VAL A 136 9.94 -0.44 -3.46
CA VAL A 136 9.30 -0.54 -4.77
C VAL A 136 8.16 0.47 -4.83
N GLU A 137 7.91 1.07 -5.99
CA GLU A 137 6.72 1.90 -6.20
C GLU A 137 5.45 1.09 -5.89
N GLY A 138 4.45 1.69 -5.25
CA GLY A 138 3.29 0.97 -4.71
C GLY A 138 1.95 1.27 -5.38
N ILE A 139 1.80 2.41 -6.04
CA ILE A 139 0.54 2.86 -6.62
C ILE A 139 0.33 2.18 -7.97
N CYS A 140 1.19 2.47 -8.94
CA CYS A 140 1.11 1.87 -10.27
C CYS A 140 1.41 0.37 -10.21
N ASN A 141 2.31 -0.05 -9.34
CA ASN A 141 2.67 -1.46 -9.21
C ASN A 141 1.72 -2.30 -8.34
N GLY A 142 0.75 -1.68 -7.66
CA GLY A 142 -0.08 -2.34 -6.66
C GLY A 142 -1.58 -2.12 -6.79
N ILE A 143 -2.03 -0.99 -7.35
CA ILE A 143 -3.45 -0.63 -7.46
C ILE A 143 -3.83 -0.10 -8.85
N LEU A 144 -3.05 -0.43 -9.90
CA LEU A 144 -3.16 0.16 -11.25
C LEU A 144 -4.57 0.24 -11.83
N GLY A 145 -5.40 -0.80 -11.61
CA GLY A 145 -6.77 -0.81 -12.13
C GLY A 145 -7.62 0.37 -11.64
N ALA A 146 -7.32 0.92 -10.45
CA ALA A 146 -8.05 2.04 -9.88
C ALA A 146 -7.85 3.36 -10.64
N PRO A 147 -6.63 3.91 -10.80
CA PRO A 147 -6.42 5.12 -11.58
C PRO A 147 -6.83 4.94 -13.05
N ARG A 148 -6.66 3.73 -13.64
CA ARG A 148 -7.05 3.46 -15.03
C ARG A 148 -8.54 3.57 -15.29
N THR A 149 -9.38 3.39 -14.28
CA THR A 149 -10.83 3.54 -14.41
C THR A 149 -11.39 4.75 -13.65
N GLY A 150 -10.55 5.74 -13.33
CA GLY A 150 -10.99 6.92 -12.59
C GLY A 150 -11.59 6.58 -11.20
N LEU A 151 -11.05 5.55 -10.54
CA LEU A 151 -11.51 4.99 -9.27
C LEU A 151 -12.92 4.34 -9.33
N GLY A 152 -13.49 4.16 -10.53
CA GLY A 152 -14.81 3.59 -10.72
C GLY A 152 -14.80 2.06 -10.73
N GLY A 153 -15.30 1.43 -9.66
CA GLY A 153 -15.42 -0.02 -9.57
C GLY A 153 -16.40 -0.62 -10.59
N HIS A 154 -17.48 0.08 -10.92
CA HIS A 154 -18.44 -0.39 -11.92
C HIS A 154 -17.81 -0.52 -13.31
N LYS A 155 -16.91 0.40 -13.67
CA LYS A 155 -16.18 0.31 -14.94
C LYS A 155 -15.23 -0.89 -14.95
N GLN A 156 -14.59 -1.20 -13.82
CA GLN A 156 -13.76 -2.42 -13.70
C GLN A 156 -14.62 -3.69 -13.84
N VAL A 157 -15.82 -3.72 -13.24
CA VAL A 157 -16.78 -4.82 -13.43
C VAL A 157 -17.14 -4.98 -14.91
N GLU A 158 -17.47 -3.89 -15.60
CA GLU A 158 -17.78 -3.91 -17.03
C GLU A 158 -16.62 -4.52 -17.83
N LEU A 159 -15.39 -4.03 -17.64
CA LEU A 159 -14.20 -4.52 -18.34
C LEU A 159 -13.94 -6.02 -18.07
N PHE A 160 -14.02 -6.46 -16.81
CA PHE A 160 -13.80 -7.87 -16.47
C PHE A 160 -14.92 -8.81 -16.96
N THR A 161 -16.13 -8.29 -17.14
CA THR A 161 -17.29 -9.09 -17.59
C THR A 161 -17.56 -9.00 -19.08
N THR A 162 -16.80 -8.18 -19.81
CA THR A 162 -16.80 -8.16 -21.27
C THR A 162 -16.43 -9.55 -21.81
N PRO A 163 -17.27 -10.14 -22.69
CA PRO A 163 -16.95 -11.41 -23.36
C PRO A 163 -15.70 -11.30 -24.24
N LEU A 164 -14.94 -12.38 -24.38
CA LEU A 164 -13.78 -12.42 -25.28
C LEU A 164 -14.18 -12.33 -26.76
N ASP A 165 -15.41 -12.69 -27.11
CA ASP A 165 -16.01 -12.59 -28.44
C ASP A 165 -16.91 -11.36 -28.61
N GLU A 166 -16.68 -10.30 -27.82
CA GLU A 166 -17.45 -9.06 -27.87
C GLU A 166 -17.50 -8.47 -29.30
N PRO A 167 -18.70 -8.36 -29.91
CA PRO A 167 -18.84 -7.85 -31.29
C PRO A 167 -18.53 -6.35 -31.42
N ASP A 168 -18.70 -5.58 -30.34
CA ASP A 168 -18.24 -4.20 -30.28
C ASP A 168 -16.72 -4.16 -30.09
N THR A 169 -16.00 -3.92 -31.20
CA THR A 169 -14.53 -3.92 -31.22
C THR A 169 -13.93 -2.89 -30.27
N GLU A 170 -14.56 -1.73 -30.07
CA GLU A 170 -14.03 -0.70 -29.17
C GLU A 170 -14.13 -1.15 -27.71
N LYS A 171 -15.27 -1.78 -27.36
CA LYS A 171 -15.49 -2.32 -26.02
C LYS A 171 -14.58 -3.52 -25.73
N GLY A 172 -14.41 -4.42 -26.70
CA GLY A 172 -13.49 -5.55 -26.62
C GLY A 172 -12.05 -5.07 -26.41
N GLN A 173 -11.58 -4.14 -27.25
CA GLN A 173 -10.23 -3.58 -27.15
C GLN A 173 -9.99 -2.89 -25.80
N ALA A 174 -10.96 -2.12 -25.30
CA ALA A 174 -10.82 -1.45 -24.01
C ALA A 174 -10.66 -2.44 -22.84
N ALA A 175 -11.35 -3.59 -22.89
CA ALA A 175 -11.21 -4.64 -21.88
C ALA A 175 -9.87 -5.38 -22.00
N GLU A 176 -9.44 -5.68 -23.21
CA GLU A 176 -8.13 -6.28 -23.50
C GLU A 176 -6.99 -5.39 -23.01
N ASP A 177 -6.96 -4.13 -23.44
CA ASP A 177 -5.93 -3.15 -23.07
C ASP A 177 -5.82 -3.02 -21.55
N PHE A 178 -6.96 -2.97 -20.85
CA PHE A 178 -6.97 -2.90 -19.40
C PHE A 178 -6.34 -4.13 -18.73
N VAL A 179 -6.68 -5.34 -19.18
CA VAL A 179 -6.15 -6.59 -18.62
C VAL A 179 -4.66 -6.75 -18.92
N LEU A 180 -4.26 -6.51 -20.17
CA LEU A 180 -2.85 -6.57 -20.57
C LEU A 180 -2.02 -5.55 -19.82
N GLU A 181 -2.48 -4.30 -19.72
CA GLU A 181 -1.74 -3.28 -19.01
C GLU A 181 -1.58 -3.63 -17.51
N MET A 182 -2.61 -4.19 -16.86
CA MET A 182 -2.48 -4.65 -15.48
C MET A 182 -1.42 -5.74 -15.33
N LEU A 183 -1.40 -6.74 -16.22
CA LEU A 183 -0.43 -7.82 -16.17
C LEU A 183 1.00 -7.32 -16.47
N GLU A 184 1.15 -6.46 -17.47
CA GLU A 184 2.45 -5.97 -17.94
C GLU A 184 3.08 -4.88 -17.07
N LYS A 185 2.26 -4.01 -16.48
CA LYS A 185 2.74 -2.78 -15.81
C LYS A 185 2.61 -2.81 -14.29
N SER A 186 2.13 -3.90 -13.72
CA SER A 186 2.02 -4.03 -12.26
C SER A 186 2.43 -5.40 -11.76
N HIS A 187 3.03 -5.45 -10.58
CA HIS A 187 3.47 -6.70 -9.95
C HIS A 187 2.36 -7.40 -9.15
N ILE A 188 1.36 -6.63 -8.70
CA ILE A 188 0.21 -7.12 -7.96
C ILE A 188 -0.97 -6.20 -8.23
N TYR A 189 -2.17 -6.76 -8.20
CA TYR A 189 -3.39 -6.00 -8.09
C TYR A 189 -4.07 -6.21 -6.74
N LYS A 190 -4.01 -5.16 -5.91
CA LYS A 190 -4.75 -5.00 -4.67
C LYS A 190 -6.12 -4.42 -4.97
N VAL A 191 -7.14 -5.28 -4.86
CA VAL A 191 -8.54 -4.87 -4.92
C VAL A 191 -8.93 -4.24 -3.58
N TYR A 192 -9.00 -2.90 -3.54
CA TYR A 192 -9.34 -2.15 -2.33
C TYR A 192 -10.83 -1.88 -2.20
N HIS A 193 -11.23 -1.51 -0.99
CA HIS A 193 -12.58 -1.04 -0.65
C HIS A 193 -12.53 0.46 -0.41
N ASN A 194 -13.59 1.17 -0.78
CA ASN A 194 -13.65 2.60 -0.53
C ASN A 194 -14.11 2.87 0.92
N SER A 195 -13.14 3.06 1.83
CA SER A 195 -13.39 3.33 3.25
C SER A 195 -13.85 4.77 3.55
N ALA A 196 -13.78 5.68 2.58
CA ALA A 196 -13.95 7.11 2.79
C ALA A 196 -15.17 7.69 2.07
N GLY A 197 -15.94 6.87 1.34
CA GLY A 197 -17.13 7.27 0.57
C GLY A 197 -16.80 7.72 -0.86
N GLY A 198 -17.81 7.97 -1.69
CA GLY A 198 -17.65 8.24 -3.13
C GLY A 198 -18.11 7.07 -3.99
N LEU A 199 -17.55 6.93 -5.20
CA LEU A 199 -17.85 5.80 -6.07
C LEU A 199 -17.45 4.48 -5.39
N PRO A 200 -18.28 3.42 -5.51
CA PRO A 200 -17.89 2.09 -5.05
C PRO A 200 -16.61 1.63 -5.77
N ALA A 201 -15.63 1.16 -5.00
CA ALA A 201 -14.48 0.47 -5.56
C ALA A 201 -14.88 -0.96 -5.98
N LEU A 202 -14.05 -1.62 -6.80
CA LEU A 202 -14.31 -3.01 -7.20
C LEU A 202 -14.48 -3.94 -6.00
N GLY A 203 -13.67 -3.77 -4.95
CA GLY A 203 -13.78 -4.57 -3.72
C GLY A 203 -15.15 -4.46 -3.04
N ASP A 204 -15.80 -3.30 -3.14
CA ASP A 204 -17.15 -3.09 -2.61
C ASP A 204 -18.22 -3.81 -3.44
N LEU A 205 -17.98 -3.94 -4.75
CA LEU A 205 -18.93 -4.52 -5.70
C LEU A 205 -18.87 -6.05 -5.73
N ILE A 206 -17.69 -6.65 -5.70
CA ILE A 206 -17.51 -8.12 -5.79
C ILE A 206 -18.13 -8.89 -4.62
N LYS A 207 -18.53 -8.20 -3.55
CA LYS A 207 -19.24 -8.81 -2.41
C LYS A 207 -20.74 -8.95 -2.67
N LYS A 208 -21.29 -8.19 -3.62
CA LYS A 208 -22.72 -8.18 -3.95
C LYS A 208 -23.10 -9.46 -4.69
N GLU A 209 -24.32 -9.92 -4.44
CA GLU A 209 -24.89 -11.03 -5.19
C GLU A 209 -24.90 -10.71 -6.69
N GLY A 210 -24.61 -11.71 -7.52
CA GLY A 210 -24.48 -11.55 -8.96
C GLY A 210 -23.19 -10.86 -9.43
N LEU A 211 -22.26 -10.50 -8.54
CA LEU A 211 -20.95 -9.91 -8.91
C LEU A 211 -19.74 -10.61 -8.26
N ARG A 212 -19.94 -11.74 -7.58
CA ARG A 212 -18.86 -12.48 -6.89
C ARG A 212 -17.90 -13.20 -7.84
N ASP A 213 -18.34 -13.37 -9.07
CA ASP A 213 -17.69 -14.13 -10.12
C ASP A 213 -17.11 -13.27 -11.24
N VAL A 214 -17.19 -11.94 -11.13
CA VAL A 214 -16.80 -11.01 -12.20
C VAL A 214 -15.36 -11.19 -12.67
N ASP A 215 -14.46 -11.66 -11.80
CA ASP A 215 -13.04 -11.90 -12.08
C ASP A 215 -12.75 -13.32 -12.59
N HIS A 216 -13.77 -14.16 -12.79
CA HIS A 216 -13.59 -15.55 -13.22
C HIS A 216 -14.78 -16.15 -13.97
N ARG A 217 -15.65 -15.32 -14.57
CA ARG A 217 -16.71 -15.81 -15.46
C ARG A 217 -16.10 -16.44 -16.70
N PRO A 218 -16.57 -17.62 -17.12
CA PRO A 218 -16.10 -18.24 -18.35
C PRO A 218 -16.23 -17.32 -19.57
N ALA A 219 -15.25 -17.38 -20.45
CA ALA A 219 -15.19 -16.63 -21.71
C ALA A 219 -15.24 -15.10 -21.54
N THR A 220 -14.74 -14.54 -20.43
CA THR A 220 -14.59 -13.09 -20.24
C THR A 220 -13.14 -12.66 -20.04
N PHE A 221 -12.88 -11.36 -20.17
CA PHE A 221 -11.58 -10.77 -19.85
C PHE A 221 -11.18 -10.96 -18.37
N GLY A 222 -12.14 -11.15 -17.46
CA GLY A 222 -11.89 -11.55 -16.08
C GLY A 222 -11.23 -12.93 -15.97
N GLU A 223 -11.76 -13.94 -16.66
CA GLU A 223 -11.13 -15.26 -16.74
C GLU A 223 -9.75 -15.18 -17.42
N MET A 224 -9.62 -14.42 -18.52
CA MET A 224 -8.33 -14.20 -19.17
C MET A 224 -7.30 -13.61 -18.21
N TYR A 225 -7.68 -12.58 -17.46
CA TYR A 225 -6.80 -11.96 -16.47
C TYR A 225 -6.38 -12.95 -15.39
N ARG A 226 -7.34 -13.70 -14.84
CA ARG A 226 -7.05 -14.74 -13.83
C ARG A 226 -6.10 -15.80 -14.38
N SER A 227 -6.34 -16.27 -15.61
CA SER A 227 -5.45 -17.19 -16.32
C SER A 227 -4.05 -16.61 -16.45
N GLY A 228 -3.93 -15.33 -16.84
CA GLY A 228 -2.67 -14.59 -16.90
C GLY A 228 -1.92 -14.57 -15.56
N THR A 229 -2.62 -14.38 -14.44
CA THR A 229 -1.97 -14.39 -13.12
C THR A 229 -1.40 -15.74 -12.67
N VAL A 230 -1.75 -16.83 -13.37
CA VAL A 230 -1.30 -18.20 -13.05
C VAL A 230 -0.33 -18.74 -14.10
N HIS A 231 -0.57 -18.43 -15.37
CA HIS A 231 0.10 -19.07 -16.51
C HIS A 231 1.06 -18.15 -17.26
N TRP A 232 1.00 -16.85 -17.00
CA TRP A 232 1.89 -15.87 -17.63
C TRP A 232 2.85 -15.29 -16.59
N GLU A 233 4.13 -15.23 -16.95
CA GLU A 233 5.17 -14.66 -16.11
C GLU A 233 5.62 -13.31 -16.66
N SER A 234 5.46 -12.27 -15.86
CA SER A 234 5.83 -10.91 -16.25
C SER A 234 7.34 -10.76 -16.43
N THR A 235 7.76 -10.23 -17.57
CA THR A 235 9.15 -9.78 -17.81
C THR A 235 9.41 -8.37 -17.28
N HIS A 236 8.39 -7.70 -16.73
CA HIS A 236 8.56 -6.39 -16.11
C HIS A 236 9.47 -6.50 -14.88
N GLU A 237 10.56 -5.75 -14.88
CA GLU A 237 11.52 -5.79 -13.79
C GLU A 237 11.05 -5.03 -12.56
N VAL A 238 11.48 -5.50 -11.38
CA VAL A 238 11.15 -4.85 -10.12
C VAL A 238 12.08 -3.65 -9.94
N GLU A 239 11.55 -2.47 -10.25
CA GLU A 239 12.31 -1.23 -10.12
C GLU A 239 12.45 -0.80 -8.65
N ARG A 240 13.69 -0.61 -8.22
CA ARG A 240 14.02 -0.07 -6.90
C ARG A 240 13.91 1.45 -6.89
N LEU A 241 13.24 1.97 -5.88
CA LEU A 241 13.22 3.40 -5.59
C LEU A 241 14.45 3.83 -4.78
N THR A 242 14.98 5.00 -5.14
CA THR A 242 15.98 5.71 -4.33
C THR A 242 15.27 6.54 -3.26
N PRO A 243 15.73 6.47 -2.00
CA PRO A 243 15.17 7.33 -0.96
C PRO A 243 15.32 8.82 -1.28
N GLN A 244 14.29 9.60 -0.95
CA GLN A 244 14.31 11.05 -1.11
C GLN A 244 14.27 11.73 0.25
N SER A 245 15.01 12.83 0.38
CA SER A 245 14.94 13.65 1.57
C SER A 245 13.53 14.21 1.76
N THR A 246 13.00 14.10 2.97
CA THR A 246 11.70 14.64 3.35
C THR A 246 11.81 16.01 4.04
N GLY A 247 13.03 16.43 4.39
CA GLY A 247 13.28 17.64 5.18
C GLY A 247 12.71 17.58 6.60
N GLU A 248 12.30 16.40 7.07
CA GLU A 248 11.73 16.22 8.41
C GLU A 248 12.82 16.10 9.47
N GLU A 249 12.56 16.66 10.64
CA GLU A 249 13.41 16.46 11.80
C GLU A 249 13.17 15.07 12.41
N LEU A 250 14.25 14.46 12.93
CA LEU A 250 14.16 13.19 13.64
C LEU A 250 13.37 13.34 14.95
N ILE A 251 12.43 12.42 15.15
CA ILE A 251 11.63 12.29 16.36
C ILE A 251 12.49 11.61 17.42
N ARG A 252 13.02 12.37 18.39
CA ARG A 252 13.81 11.84 19.51
C ARG A 252 12.89 11.31 20.61
N ALA A 253 12.62 10.01 20.58
CA ALA A 253 11.64 9.37 21.46
C ALA A 253 11.96 7.88 21.65
N THR A 254 10.99 7.07 22.10
CA THR A 254 11.12 5.59 22.04
C THR A 254 10.00 5.03 21.17
N PRO A 255 10.02 3.73 20.81
CA PRO A 255 8.91 3.13 20.09
C PRO A 255 7.57 3.27 20.83
N THR A 256 7.57 3.27 22.17
CA THR A 256 6.35 3.23 22.99
C THR A 256 6.08 4.51 23.79
N LYS A 257 6.92 5.53 23.69
CA LYS A 257 6.73 6.83 24.37
C LYS A 257 6.91 7.96 23.36
N PRO A 258 6.07 9.02 23.44
CA PRO A 258 6.14 10.15 22.51
C PRO A 258 7.42 10.98 22.72
N ALA A 259 7.70 11.88 21.77
CA ALA A 259 8.72 12.89 21.99
C ALA A 259 8.34 13.77 23.19
N ARG A 260 9.32 14.20 23.98
CA ARG A 260 9.06 15.20 25.02
C ARG A 260 8.85 16.54 24.33
N THR A 261 7.69 17.15 24.48
CA THR A 261 7.54 18.59 24.25
C THR A 261 8.38 19.30 25.31
N GLU A 262 9.43 20.00 24.89
CA GLU A 262 10.05 21.01 25.73
C GLU A 262 8.97 22.06 26.03
N SER A 263 8.64 22.23 27.31
CA SER A 263 7.68 23.21 27.82
C SER A 263 8.32 24.58 27.96
#